data_AF-A0AA88GFE4-F1
#
_entry.id   AF-A0AA88GFE4-F1
#
_cell.length_a   1.000
_cell.length_b   1.000
_cell.length_c   1.000
_cell.angle_alpha   90.00
_cell.angle_beta   90.00
_cell.angle_gamma   90.00
#
_symmetry.space_group_name_H-M   'P 1'
#
loop_
_entity.id
_entity.type
_entity.pdbx_description
1 polymer ?
#
loop_
_entity_poly.entity_id
_entity_poly.type
_entity_poly.pdbx_seq_one_letter_code
_entity_poly.pdbx_strand_id
1 'polypeptide(L)'
;MRAHHHLRRMLQLSQHVFPERDDDMYDMTKCSSSWLERYETSGRVLESHHYVGTTLGQQHIINGNQTSHSENDSNVVFTDFNQENHCLRITLNRPKSFNALSLTMIRKLTKILEQALEDSNVHFVMLSSSNEKAFCAGGDIKDLRKGIAKVFFTEEFALNHFIYEFCKKKPIVSMLNGITMGGGVGISISTNLRVANEQRYVFAMPEVFIGLYPDIGASWFLTQSCPNMAIARYIGLTGEKLKAHDALYCKLVTHIIDKEEHFKKLAHDIYTVFKSSSTNGDFTTVLKELTQFISKYEKEARSSNVKFGILDRYRRVIDYCFGEENAKSVKDVFRNLRLYIEQHPSRCDADIVFIQSILELFEKRASPTSLLVTFEALNRGKKSNSLKQVLDMDKILCTHLTVRHDFLEGVRAVLIDRDQKPKFKPATLEEIDEMALVQEVFSEKQ
;
A
#
# COMPACT_ATOMS: atom_id res chain seq x y z
N MET A 1 -1.05 3.28 -36.13
CA MET A 1 0.34 2.75 -36.13
C MET A 1 1.18 3.21 -34.93
N ARG A 2 1.14 4.47 -34.46
CA ARG A 2 1.91 4.92 -33.27
C ARG A 2 1.46 4.32 -31.93
N ALA A 3 0.19 3.95 -31.77
CA ALA A 3 -0.32 3.27 -30.57
C ALA A 3 0.20 1.82 -30.40
N HIS A 4 0.57 1.16 -31.51
CA HIS A 4 1.11 -0.21 -31.47
C HIS A 4 2.58 -0.28 -31.06
N HIS A 5 3.33 0.80 -31.27
CA HIS A 5 4.75 0.89 -30.91
C HIS A 5 4.95 1.12 -29.40
N HIS A 6 4.03 1.84 -28.74
CA HIS A 6 4.05 2.03 -27.29
C HIS A 6 3.72 0.74 -26.51
N LEU A 7 2.79 -0.07 -27.00
CA LEU A 7 2.38 -1.34 -26.38
C LEU A 7 3.50 -2.41 -26.41
N ARG A 8 4.28 -2.49 -27.50
CA ARG A 8 5.43 -3.42 -27.56
C ARG A 8 6.56 -3.04 -26.60
N ARG A 9 6.76 -1.75 -26.32
CA ARG A 9 7.79 -1.29 -25.37
C ARG A 9 7.40 -1.53 -23.91
N MET A 10 6.11 -1.60 -23.59
CA MET A 10 5.62 -1.96 -22.25
C MET A 10 5.71 -3.47 -21.95
N LEU A 11 5.64 -4.33 -22.97
CA LEU A 11 5.68 -5.80 -22.81
C LEU A 11 7.09 -6.40 -22.67
N GLN A 12 8.16 -5.60 -22.82
CA GLN A 12 9.55 -6.09 -22.77
C GLN A 12 10.30 -5.78 -21.46
N LEU A 13 9.66 -5.18 -20.44
CA LEU A 13 10.31 -4.81 -19.18
C LEU A 13 9.55 -5.36 -17.95
N SER A 14 9.29 -6.67 -17.95
CA SER A 14 8.71 -7.37 -16.79
C SER A 14 9.76 -7.94 -15.83
N GLN A 15 10.93 -7.30 -15.71
CA GLN A 15 11.92 -7.65 -14.71
C GLN A 15 12.15 -6.43 -13.82
N HIS A 16 11.53 -6.50 -12.63
CA HIS A 16 11.69 -5.61 -11.48
C HIS A 16 11.05 -4.22 -11.66
N VAL A 17 10.14 -3.87 -10.73
CA VAL A 17 9.49 -2.55 -10.66
C VAL A 17 10.51 -1.45 -10.31
N PHE A 18 11.59 -1.85 -9.65
CA PHE A 18 12.63 -0.97 -9.15
C PHE A 18 13.96 -1.40 -9.75
N PRO A 19 14.63 -0.56 -10.56
CA PRO A 19 15.99 -0.86 -10.99
C PRO A 19 16.88 -0.96 -9.75
N GLU A 20 17.66 -2.02 -9.64
CA GLU A 20 18.75 -2.10 -8.67
C GLU A 20 19.70 -0.94 -8.95
N ARG A 21 19.84 -0.04 -7.97
CA ARG A 21 21.02 0.82 -7.88
C ARG A 21 21.95 0.05 -6.96
N ASP A 22 23.10 -0.37 -7.48
CA ASP A 22 24.14 -1.07 -6.73
C ASP A 22 24.37 -0.36 -5.39
N ASP A 23 24.13 -1.06 -4.27
CA ASP A 23 25.01 -1.07 -3.09
C ASP A 23 24.50 -2.03 -1.99
N ASP A 24 25.49 -2.65 -1.34
CA ASP A 24 25.51 -3.45 -0.11
C ASP A 24 25.13 -4.95 -0.15
N MET A 25 26.10 -5.76 -0.57
CA MET A 25 26.28 -7.12 -0.05
C MET A 25 26.64 -7.06 1.45
N TYR A 26 25.63 -7.16 2.32
CA TYR A 26 25.84 -7.58 3.71
C TYR A 26 25.73 -9.11 3.80
N ASP A 27 26.79 -9.75 4.31
CA ASP A 27 26.82 -11.19 4.60
C ASP A 27 25.77 -11.54 5.68
N MET A 28 24.65 -12.10 5.22
CA MET A 28 23.49 -12.43 6.06
C MET A 28 23.61 -13.77 6.80
N THR A 29 24.72 -14.52 6.67
CA THR A 29 24.91 -15.76 7.44
C THR A 29 25.11 -15.51 8.94
N LYS A 30 25.31 -14.25 9.35
CA LYS A 30 25.39 -13.80 10.75
C LYS A 30 24.10 -13.14 11.29
N CYS A 31 23.02 -13.10 10.50
CA CYS A 31 21.85 -12.25 10.78
C CYS A 31 20.72 -12.92 11.56
N SER A 32 20.76 -14.23 11.81
CA SER A 32 19.66 -14.96 12.48
C SER A 32 19.59 -14.76 14.01
N SER A 33 20.64 -14.22 14.64
CA SER A 33 20.74 -14.12 16.12
C SER A 33 20.75 -12.69 16.68
N SER A 34 20.93 -11.64 15.85
CA SER A 34 21.14 -10.26 16.35
C SER A 34 19.92 -9.33 16.31
N TRP A 35 18.81 -9.74 15.70
CA TRP A 35 17.61 -8.88 15.60
C TRP A 35 16.89 -8.71 16.95
N LEU A 36 16.97 -9.70 17.85
CA LEU A 36 16.34 -9.67 19.19
C LEU A 36 17.21 -9.00 20.27
N GLU A 37 18.54 -9.13 20.23
CA GLU A 37 19.43 -8.59 21.27
C GLU A 37 19.40 -7.05 21.37
N ARG A 38 19.05 -6.34 20.29
CA ARG A 38 18.85 -4.88 20.33
C ARG A 38 17.47 -4.45 20.86
N TYR A 39 16.54 -5.40 21.06
CA TYR A 39 15.18 -5.12 21.50
C TYR A 39 14.91 -5.46 22.98
N GLU A 40 15.77 -6.25 23.64
CA GLU A 40 15.56 -6.65 25.04
C GLU A 40 16.09 -5.65 26.10
N THR A 41 16.82 -4.60 25.74
CA THR A 41 17.41 -3.67 26.72
C THR A 41 16.48 -2.55 27.22
N SER A 42 15.16 -2.64 27.02
CA SER A 42 14.22 -1.62 27.55
C SER A 42 12.85 -2.13 28.03
N GLY A 43 12.74 -3.40 28.46
CA GLY A 43 11.51 -3.93 29.07
C GLY A 43 11.81 -4.79 30.29
N ARG A 44 11.42 -4.32 31.48
CA ARG A 44 11.59 -5.05 32.75
C ARG A 44 10.83 -6.38 32.71
N VAL A 45 11.52 -7.41 33.21
CA VAL A 45 11.13 -8.78 33.53
C VAL A 45 9.71 -8.88 34.13
N LEU A 46 8.88 -9.75 33.55
CA LEU A 46 7.76 -10.40 34.25
C LEU A 46 7.82 -11.90 33.98
N GLU A 47 7.70 -12.66 35.06
CA GLU A 47 8.05 -14.07 35.21
C GLU A 47 7.18 -15.04 34.40
N SER A 48 7.81 -16.17 34.07
CA SER A 48 7.26 -17.32 33.36
C SER A 48 6.31 -18.12 34.24
N HIS A 49 5.12 -18.46 33.73
CA HIS A 49 4.30 -19.55 34.28
C HIS A 49 4.04 -20.60 33.19
N HIS A 50 4.47 -21.83 33.50
CA HIS A 50 4.23 -23.04 32.74
C HIS A 50 2.73 -23.35 32.64
N TYR A 51 2.28 -23.85 31.50
CA TYR A 51 0.98 -24.51 31.37
C TYR A 51 1.15 -25.91 30.77
N VAL A 52 0.83 -26.91 31.59
CA VAL A 52 0.57 -28.31 31.23
C VAL A 52 -0.90 -28.41 30.86
N GLY A 53 -1.22 -29.16 29.80
CA GLY A 53 -2.58 -29.32 29.30
C GLY A 53 -3.42 -30.32 30.10
N THR A 54 -4.75 -30.13 30.06
CA THR A 54 -5.76 -31.19 30.22
C THR A 54 -7.11 -30.77 29.63
N THR A 55 -7.81 -31.77 29.13
CA THR A 55 -9.07 -31.78 28.37
C THR A 55 -10.33 -31.77 29.26
N LEU A 56 -11.49 -31.45 28.63
CA LEU A 56 -12.90 -31.76 28.97
C LEU A 56 -13.77 -30.68 29.68
N GLY A 57 -14.97 -30.48 29.09
CA GLY A 57 -16.22 -30.41 29.85
C GLY A 57 -17.03 -29.10 29.81
N GLN A 58 -18.18 -29.14 29.15
CA GLN A 58 -19.24 -28.12 29.01
C GLN A 58 -19.77 -27.50 30.33
N GLN A 59 -20.20 -26.22 30.31
CA GLN A 59 -21.62 -25.81 30.40
C GLN A 59 -21.80 -24.28 30.45
N HIS A 60 -22.85 -23.81 29.79
CA HIS A 60 -23.29 -22.41 29.69
C HIS A 60 -23.87 -21.88 31.00
N ILE A 61 -23.50 -20.66 31.39
CA ILE A 61 -24.37 -19.73 32.11
C ILE A 61 -24.18 -18.32 31.53
N ILE A 62 -25.29 -17.72 31.11
CA ILE A 62 -25.41 -16.37 30.56
C ILE A 62 -25.58 -15.39 31.73
N ASN A 63 -24.81 -14.30 31.79
CA ASN A 63 -25.28 -13.02 32.30
C ASN A 63 -24.41 -11.87 31.78
N GLY A 64 -25.09 -10.78 31.43
CA GLY A 64 -24.57 -9.72 30.57
C GLY A 64 -23.78 -8.63 31.30
N ASN A 65 -22.76 -8.13 30.61
CA ASN A 65 -22.43 -6.71 30.52
C ASN A 65 -21.57 -6.49 29.27
N GLN A 66 -22.09 -5.70 28.34
CA GLN A 66 -21.47 -5.43 27.04
C GLN A 66 -20.31 -4.44 27.20
N THR A 67 -19.08 -4.97 27.19
CA THR A 67 -17.89 -4.25 26.75
C THR A 67 -17.57 -4.72 25.33
N SER A 68 -17.47 -3.79 24.38
CA SER A 68 -17.30 -4.06 22.97
C SER A 68 -15.92 -4.65 22.64
N HIS A 69 -15.93 -5.97 22.47
CA HIS A 69 -15.22 -6.80 21.48
C HIS A 69 -13.70 -6.75 21.38
N SER A 70 -13.05 -7.65 22.13
CA SER A 70 -11.86 -8.37 21.64
C SER A 70 -12.29 -9.30 20.49
N GLU A 71 -11.94 -8.95 19.24
CA GLU A 71 -11.87 -9.97 18.19
C GLU A 71 -10.87 -11.04 18.64
N ASN A 72 -11.22 -12.31 18.50
CA ASN A 72 -10.38 -13.42 18.92
C ASN A 72 -9.08 -13.39 18.10
N ASP A 73 -7.97 -12.96 18.73
CA ASP A 73 -6.68 -12.65 18.09
C ASP A 73 -6.11 -13.81 17.25
N SER A 74 -6.58 -15.04 17.46
CA SER A 74 -6.15 -16.25 16.75
C SER A 74 -6.47 -16.24 15.25
N ASN A 75 -7.54 -15.58 14.80
CA ASN A 75 -8.11 -15.81 13.47
C ASN A 75 -7.95 -14.65 12.47
N VAL A 76 -7.06 -13.68 12.72
CA VAL A 76 -6.92 -12.48 11.86
C VAL A 76 -6.17 -12.74 10.54
N VAL A 77 -5.42 -13.84 10.46
CA VAL A 77 -4.71 -14.34 9.26
C VAL A 77 -4.81 -15.86 9.26
N PHE A 78 -5.12 -16.46 8.11
CA PHE A 78 -5.08 -17.91 7.91
C PHE A 78 -3.90 -18.29 7.01
N THR A 79 -3.33 -19.47 7.26
CA THR A 79 -2.28 -20.06 6.43
C THR A 79 -2.70 -21.45 5.99
N ASP A 80 -2.33 -21.81 4.76
CA ASP A 80 -2.61 -23.11 4.18
C ASP A 80 -1.51 -23.47 3.18
N PHE A 81 -0.87 -24.64 3.36
CA PHE A 81 0.29 -25.03 2.57
C PHE A 81 -0.06 -26.19 1.63
N ASN A 82 0.18 -26.01 0.33
CA ASN A 82 0.07 -27.09 -0.64
C ASN A 82 1.44 -27.74 -0.84
N GLN A 83 1.61 -28.97 -0.35
CA GLN A 83 2.85 -29.72 -0.46
C GLN A 83 3.22 -30.08 -1.91
N GLU A 84 2.25 -30.40 -2.77
CA GLU A 84 2.53 -30.77 -4.15
C GLU A 84 3.00 -29.58 -5.00
N ASN A 85 2.51 -28.38 -4.68
CA ASN A 85 2.75 -27.18 -5.46
C ASN A 85 3.73 -26.22 -4.77
N HIS A 86 4.22 -26.57 -3.58
CA HIS A 86 5.15 -25.77 -2.79
C HIS A 86 4.69 -24.33 -2.55
N CYS A 87 3.37 -24.16 -2.39
CA CYS A 87 2.70 -22.87 -2.27
C CYS A 87 2.19 -22.66 -0.85
N LEU A 88 2.67 -21.61 -0.18
CA LEU A 88 2.07 -21.13 1.06
C LEU A 88 1.02 -20.06 0.75
N ARG A 89 -0.25 -20.35 0.99
CA ARG A 89 -1.33 -19.37 0.92
C ARG A 89 -1.49 -18.67 2.25
N ILE A 90 -1.47 -17.34 2.24
CA ILE A 90 -1.76 -16.48 3.39
C ILE A 90 -3.03 -15.69 3.07
N THR A 91 -4.03 -15.80 3.93
CA THR A 91 -5.34 -15.15 3.75
C THR A 91 -5.60 -14.14 4.86
N LEU A 92 -5.76 -12.87 4.48
CA LEU A 92 -6.17 -11.81 5.41
C LEU A 92 -7.62 -12.06 5.85
N ASN A 93 -7.86 -12.12 7.17
CA ASN A 93 -9.14 -12.52 7.73
C ASN A 93 -9.68 -11.59 8.82
N ARG A 94 -10.05 -10.37 8.41
CA ARG A 94 -10.91 -9.47 9.19
C ARG A 94 -12.00 -8.90 8.29
N PRO A 95 -12.92 -9.74 7.76
CA PRO A 95 -13.87 -9.30 6.75
C PRO A 95 -14.81 -8.18 7.23
N LYS A 96 -15.13 -8.11 8.52
CA LYS A 96 -15.97 -7.04 9.09
C LYS A 96 -15.32 -5.65 9.02
N SER A 97 -13.99 -5.58 9.05
CA SER A 97 -13.22 -4.35 8.94
C SER A 97 -12.59 -4.16 7.55
N PHE A 98 -13.07 -4.88 6.53
CA PHE A 98 -12.47 -4.88 5.19
C PHE A 98 -10.96 -5.21 5.20
N ASN A 99 -10.58 -6.12 6.10
CA ASN A 99 -9.20 -6.53 6.36
C ASN A 99 -8.27 -5.37 6.74
N ALA A 100 -8.77 -4.36 7.46
CA ALA A 100 -7.92 -3.31 8.00
C ALA A 100 -6.77 -3.91 8.82
N LEU A 101 -5.54 -3.48 8.53
CA LEU A 101 -4.30 -4.05 9.04
C LEU A 101 -4.11 -3.64 10.50
N SER A 102 -4.23 -4.59 11.42
CA SER A 102 -3.97 -4.38 12.85
C SER A 102 -2.53 -4.74 13.24
N LEU A 103 -2.08 -4.29 14.41
CA LEU A 103 -0.78 -4.68 14.97
C LEU A 103 -0.63 -6.21 15.12
N THR A 104 -1.70 -6.90 15.53
CA THR A 104 -1.70 -8.38 15.59
C THR A 104 -1.47 -8.99 14.20
N MET A 105 -2.14 -8.46 13.16
CA MET A 105 -1.94 -8.95 11.80
C MET A 105 -0.51 -8.72 11.32
N ILE A 106 0.05 -7.52 11.57
CA ILE A 106 1.43 -7.19 11.21
C ILE A 106 2.40 -8.21 11.82
N ARG A 107 2.33 -8.42 13.14
CA ARG A 107 3.19 -9.37 13.85
C ARG A 107 3.05 -10.81 13.34
N LYS A 108 1.81 -11.23 13.03
CA LYS A 108 1.56 -12.56 12.48
C LYS A 108 2.12 -12.72 11.08
N LEU A 109 1.89 -11.75 10.20
CA LEU A 109 2.43 -11.76 8.85
C LEU A 109 3.95 -11.82 8.86
N THR A 110 4.61 -11.03 9.72
CA THR A 110 6.07 -11.08 9.91
C THR A 110 6.53 -12.49 10.26
N LYS A 111 5.98 -13.09 11.33
CA LYS A 111 6.36 -14.45 11.77
C LYS A 111 6.12 -15.52 10.71
N ILE A 112 4.99 -15.45 10.01
CA ILE A 112 4.66 -16.42 8.95
C ILE A 112 5.67 -16.29 7.81
N LEU A 113 6.01 -15.08 7.40
CA LEU A 113 6.97 -14.84 6.31
C LEU A 113 8.40 -15.19 6.71
N GLU A 114 8.80 -14.99 7.97
CA GLU A 114 10.08 -15.48 8.51
C GLU A 114 10.18 -17.01 8.39
N GLN A 115 9.17 -17.73 8.88
CA GLN A 115 9.11 -19.19 8.77
C GLN A 115 9.10 -19.66 7.30
N ALA A 116 8.33 -18.98 6.45
CA ALA A 116 8.25 -19.29 5.03
C ALA A 116 9.57 -19.04 4.30
N LEU A 117 10.40 -18.09 4.76
CA LEU A 117 11.69 -17.81 4.17
C LEU A 117 12.67 -18.97 4.44
N GLU A 118 12.65 -19.52 5.66
CA GLU A 118 13.53 -20.61 6.10
C GLU A 118 13.09 -21.99 5.59
N ASP A 119 11.79 -22.22 5.36
CA ASP A 119 11.27 -23.51 4.92
C ASP A 119 11.58 -23.78 3.43
N SER A 120 12.49 -24.72 3.15
CA SER A 120 12.85 -25.10 1.79
C SER A 120 11.69 -25.70 0.99
N ASN A 121 10.62 -26.16 1.62
CA ASN A 121 9.43 -26.66 0.93
C ASN A 121 8.54 -25.53 0.40
N VAL A 122 8.69 -24.30 0.89
CA VAL A 122 7.95 -23.15 0.36
C VAL A 122 8.74 -22.57 -0.80
N HIS A 123 8.24 -22.74 -2.02
CA HIS A 123 8.83 -22.17 -3.23
C HIS A 123 8.29 -20.76 -3.51
N PHE A 124 7.02 -20.50 -3.18
CA PHE A 124 6.40 -19.18 -3.32
C PHE A 124 5.22 -18.98 -2.36
N VAL A 125 4.81 -17.73 -2.18
CA VAL A 125 3.69 -17.34 -1.33
C VAL A 125 2.56 -16.75 -2.18
N MET A 126 1.31 -17.08 -1.83
CA MET A 126 0.13 -16.42 -2.38
C MET A 126 -0.58 -15.61 -1.28
N LEU A 127 -0.61 -14.29 -1.41
CA LEU A 127 -1.40 -13.40 -0.55
C LEU A 127 -2.82 -13.27 -1.09
N SER A 128 -3.80 -13.50 -0.24
CA SER A 128 -5.21 -13.47 -0.60
C SER A 128 -6.08 -12.87 0.51
N SER A 129 -7.37 -12.73 0.23
CA SER A 129 -8.34 -12.12 1.13
C SER A 129 -9.55 -13.04 1.34
N SER A 130 -10.02 -13.08 2.59
CA SER A 130 -11.31 -13.68 2.97
C SER A 130 -12.53 -12.83 2.59
N ASN A 131 -12.32 -11.58 2.15
CA ASN A 131 -13.37 -10.61 1.91
C ASN A 131 -13.56 -10.39 0.40
N GLU A 132 -14.81 -10.46 -0.06
CA GLU A 132 -15.18 -10.33 -1.48
C GLU A 132 -15.12 -8.89 -2.02
N LYS A 133 -15.05 -7.89 -1.13
CA LYS A 133 -15.07 -6.45 -1.47
C LYS A 133 -13.73 -5.75 -1.25
N ALA A 134 -12.83 -6.35 -0.48
CA ALA A 134 -11.56 -5.73 -0.11
C ALA A 134 -10.45 -6.77 -0.02
N PHE A 135 -9.28 -6.40 -0.53
CA PHE A 135 -8.05 -7.07 -0.19
C PHE A 135 -7.61 -6.62 1.20
N CYS A 136 -7.37 -5.32 1.37
CA CYS A 136 -7.07 -4.65 2.63
C CYS A 136 -7.35 -3.14 2.50
N ALA A 137 -8.17 -2.60 3.40
CA ALA A 137 -8.64 -1.21 3.34
C ALA A 137 -7.75 -0.18 4.06
N GLY A 138 -6.53 -0.55 4.44
CA GLY A 138 -5.57 0.33 5.12
C GLY A 138 -5.25 -0.12 6.54
N GLY A 139 -4.45 0.67 7.26
CA GLY A 139 -4.15 0.44 8.68
C GLY A 139 -5.39 0.64 9.55
N ASP A 140 -5.51 -0.16 10.62
CA ASP A 140 -6.58 -0.01 11.62
C ASP A 140 -6.26 1.16 12.57
N ILE A 141 -6.38 2.38 12.06
CA ILE A 141 -5.90 3.59 12.74
C ILE A 141 -6.89 4.18 13.76
N LYS A 142 -8.11 3.62 13.87
CA LYS A 142 -9.20 4.16 14.71
C LYS A 142 -8.80 4.23 16.19
N ASP A 143 -7.96 3.29 16.63
CA ASP A 143 -7.55 3.16 18.02
C ASP A 143 -6.07 3.49 18.24
N LEU A 144 -5.39 4.17 17.30
CA LEU A 144 -4.01 4.67 17.49
C LEU A 144 -3.89 5.85 18.47
N ARG A 145 -4.85 5.99 19.39
CA ARG A 145 -4.85 7.00 20.45
C ARG A 145 -3.82 6.60 21.52
N LYS A 146 -2.98 7.56 21.93
CA LYS A 146 -1.96 7.48 23.01
C LYS A 146 -0.86 6.42 22.79
N GLY A 147 0.30 6.85 22.27
CA GLY A 147 1.58 6.12 22.34
C GLY A 147 1.73 4.89 21.41
N ILE A 148 0.63 4.25 21.02
CA ILE A 148 0.65 3.02 20.19
C ILE A 148 0.98 3.32 18.72
N ALA A 149 0.67 4.52 18.21
CA ALA A 149 0.97 4.92 16.82
C ALA A 149 2.44 4.67 16.45
N LYS A 150 3.38 5.04 17.32
CA LYS A 150 4.81 4.84 17.08
C LYS A 150 5.15 3.36 16.89
N VAL A 151 4.59 2.48 17.74
CA VAL A 151 4.82 1.03 17.66
C VAL A 151 4.19 0.47 16.39
N PHE A 152 2.94 0.86 16.10
CA PHE A 152 2.21 0.43 14.91
C PHE A 152 2.98 0.74 13.62
N PHE A 153 3.32 2.01 13.39
CA PHE A 153 4.04 2.40 12.16
C PHE A 153 5.45 1.82 12.11
N THR A 154 6.14 1.69 13.25
CA THR A 154 7.47 1.06 13.27
C THR A 154 7.40 -0.39 12.81
N GLU A 155 6.43 -1.16 13.31
CA GLU A 155 6.28 -2.57 12.94
C GLU A 155 5.70 -2.73 11.52
N GLU A 156 4.78 -1.85 11.10
CA GLU A 156 4.24 -1.84 9.74
C GLU A 156 5.34 -1.60 8.71
N PHE A 157 6.15 -0.55 8.89
CA PHE A 157 7.24 -0.23 7.97
C PHE A 157 8.34 -1.30 7.97
N ALA A 158 8.61 -1.91 9.13
CA ALA A 158 9.50 -3.07 9.21
C ALA A 158 8.94 -4.25 8.39
N LEU A 159 7.64 -4.53 8.47
CA LEU A 159 7.00 -5.55 7.64
C LEU A 159 7.04 -5.19 6.14
N ASN A 160 6.79 -3.93 5.76
CA ASN A 160 6.85 -3.52 4.35
C ASN A 160 8.26 -3.70 3.77
N HIS A 161 9.29 -3.32 4.53
CA HIS A 161 10.68 -3.56 4.17
C HIS A 161 10.99 -5.07 4.09
N PHE A 162 10.51 -5.85 5.07
CA PHE A 162 10.73 -7.29 5.09
C PHE A 162 10.09 -7.99 3.90
N ILE A 163 8.88 -7.62 3.51
CA ILE A 163 8.22 -8.13 2.28
C ILE A 163 9.07 -7.80 1.04
N TYR A 164 9.62 -6.59 0.96
CA TYR A 164 10.50 -6.19 -0.15
C TYR A 164 11.76 -7.08 -0.22
N GLU A 165 12.42 -7.35 0.90
CA GLU A 165 13.60 -8.23 0.94
C GLU A 165 13.23 -9.72 0.70
N PHE A 166 12.11 -10.19 1.25
CA PHE A 166 11.60 -11.53 1.01
C PHE A 166 11.39 -11.79 -0.49
N CYS A 167 10.83 -10.81 -1.20
CA CYS A 167 10.54 -10.91 -2.64
C CYS A 167 11.79 -10.98 -3.53
N LYS A 168 13.01 -10.84 -2.98
CA LYS A 168 14.27 -11.13 -3.67
C LYS A 168 14.70 -12.59 -3.55
N LYS A 169 14.07 -13.36 -2.65
CA LYS A 169 14.42 -14.74 -2.34
C LYS A 169 13.34 -15.72 -2.77
N LYS A 170 12.07 -15.39 -2.52
CA LYS A 170 10.92 -16.23 -2.87
C LYS A 170 9.81 -15.38 -3.47
N PRO A 171 9.19 -15.79 -4.59
CA PRO A 171 8.14 -14.98 -5.21
C PRO A 171 6.90 -14.85 -4.32
N ILE A 172 6.28 -13.68 -4.34
CA ILE A 172 4.94 -13.47 -3.79
C ILE A 172 3.96 -13.09 -4.90
N VAL A 173 2.82 -13.78 -4.94
CA VAL A 173 1.65 -13.44 -5.76
C VAL A 173 0.55 -12.83 -4.88
N SER A 174 0.28 -11.54 -5.07
CA SER A 174 -0.83 -10.83 -4.43
C SER A 174 -2.09 -10.88 -5.29
N MET A 175 -3.13 -11.54 -4.79
CA MET A 175 -4.44 -11.59 -5.41
C MET A 175 -5.30 -10.42 -4.92
N LEU A 176 -5.28 -9.32 -5.68
CA LEU A 176 -5.87 -8.04 -5.31
C LEU A 176 -7.34 -7.94 -5.75
N ASN A 177 -8.22 -8.47 -4.92
CA ASN A 177 -9.67 -8.40 -5.13
C ASN A 177 -10.29 -7.24 -4.33
N GLY A 178 -10.74 -6.18 -5.00
CA GLY A 178 -11.44 -5.09 -4.34
C GLY A 178 -10.54 -3.97 -3.82
N ILE A 179 -10.98 -3.34 -2.73
CA ILE A 179 -10.29 -2.24 -2.06
C ILE A 179 -8.88 -2.65 -1.60
N THR A 180 -7.88 -1.90 -2.04
CA THR A 180 -6.45 -2.00 -1.67
C THR A 180 -5.95 -0.58 -1.38
N MET A 181 -5.92 -0.19 -0.11
CA MET A 181 -5.61 1.20 0.30
C MET A 181 -4.61 1.22 1.44
N GLY A 182 -3.83 2.30 1.59
CA GLY A 182 -2.89 2.52 2.70
C GLY A 182 -2.01 1.30 2.99
N GLY A 183 -2.01 0.79 4.23
CA GLY A 183 -1.29 -0.43 4.62
C GLY A 183 -1.57 -1.67 3.74
N GLY A 184 -2.74 -1.77 3.10
CA GLY A 184 -3.04 -2.81 2.10
C GLY A 184 -2.22 -2.69 0.82
N VAL A 185 -1.92 -1.45 0.40
CA VAL A 185 -0.92 -1.17 -0.63
C VAL A 185 0.46 -1.54 -0.09
N GLY A 186 0.80 -1.14 1.14
CA GLY A 186 2.12 -1.42 1.76
C GLY A 186 2.50 -2.90 1.76
N ILE A 187 1.57 -3.81 2.07
CA ILE A 187 1.84 -5.26 2.09
C ILE A 187 1.83 -5.92 0.70
N SER A 188 1.42 -5.21 -0.36
CA SER A 188 1.26 -5.79 -1.70
C SER A 188 2.15 -5.15 -2.76
N ILE A 189 2.51 -3.86 -2.63
CA ILE A 189 3.17 -3.11 -3.71
C ILE A 189 4.55 -3.66 -4.07
N SER A 190 5.29 -4.18 -3.08
CA SER A 190 6.61 -4.78 -3.26
C SER A 190 6.56 -6.24 -3.74
N THR A 191 5.39 -6.89 -3.78
CA THR A 191 5.29 -8.30 -4.18
C THR A 191 5.52 -8.48 -5.66
N ASN A 192 6.17 -9.57 -6.08
CA ASN A 192 6.62 -9.75 -7.47
C ASN A 192 5.47 -9.72 -8.49
N LEU A 193 4.33 -10.34 -8.15
CA LEU A 193 3.16 -10.44 -9.03
C LEU A 193 1.93 -9.91 -8.30
N ARG A 194 1.36 -8.81 -8.82
CA ARG A 194 0.18 -8.13 -8.30
C ARG A 194 -0.94 -8.26 -9.30
N VAL A 195 -1.89 -9.15 -9.04
CA VAL A 195 -2.97 -9.52 -9.96
C VAL A 195 -4.24 -8.83 -9.52
N ALA A 196 -4.76 -7.91 -10.33
CA ALA A 196 -5.96 -7.16 -10.03
C ALA A 196 -7.20 -7.81 -10.67
N ASN A 197 -8.28 -7.90 -9.90
CA ASN A 197 -9.61 -8.13 -10.47
C ASN A 197 -10.13 -6.82 -11.09
N GLU A 198 -10.33 -6.79 -12.41
CA GLU A 198 -10.70 -5.56 -13.15
C GLU A 198 -11.95 -4.87 -12.60
N GLN A 199 -12.98 -5.66 -12.26
CA GLN A 199 -14.30 -5.17 -11.87
C GLN A 199 -14.31 -4.63 -10.45
N ARG A 200 -13.43 -5.14 -9.59
CA ARG A 200 -13.46 -4.89 -8.15
C ARG A 200 -12.34 -3.97 -7.69
N TYR A 201 -11.16 -4.06 -8.31
CA TYR A 201 -9.95 -3.45 -7.81
C TYR A 201 -10.10 -1.93 -7.66
N VAL A 202 -9.72 -1.44 -6.47
CA VAL A 202 -9.65 -0.02 -6.16
C VAL A 202 -8.38 0.24 -5.37
N PHE A 203 -7.47 1.00 -5.98
CA PHE A 203 -6.30 1.56 -5.32
C PHE A 203 -6.61 2.97 -4.80
N ALA A 204 -6.14 3.32 -3.61
CA ALA A 204 -6.03 4.72 -3.17
C ALA A 204 -5.01 4.87 -2.04
N MET A 205 -4.45 6.08 -1.94
CA MET A 205 -3.67 6.57 -0.79
C MET A 205 -4.40 7.79 -0.19
N PRO A 206 -5.50 7.58 0.58
CA PRO A 206 -6.37 8.65 1.05
C PRO A 206 -5.86 9.38 2.31
N GLU A 207 -4.60 9.19 2.68
CA GLU A 207 -4.02 9.65 3.96
C GLU A 207 -4.07 11.18 4.15
N VAL A 208 -4.09 11.95 3.06
CA VAL A 208 -4.23 13.42 3.09
C VAL A 208 -5.55 13.89 3.71
N PHE A 209 -6.59 13.03 3.73
CA PHE A 209 -7.90 13.34 4.32
C PHE A 209 -7.98 13.06 5.82
N ILE A 210 -7.00 12.35 6.36
CA ILE A 210 -6.93 11.98 7.78
C ILE A 210 -5.78 12.70 8.49
N GLY A 211 -5.24 13.79 7.91
CA GLY A 211 -4.14 14.54 8.50
C GLY A 211 -2.81 13.78 8.53
N LEU A 212 -2.64 12.81 7.63
CA LEU A 212 -1.41 12.07 7.40
C LEU A 212 -0.96 12.32 5.94
N TYR A 213 -0.03 11.55 5.41
CA TYR A 213 0.41 11.64 4.02
C TYR A 213 0.60 10.21 3.48
N PRO A 214 0.73 10.01 2.16
CA PRO A 214 1.01 8.69 1.59
C PRO A 214 2.33 8.12 2.11
N ASP A 215 2.24 7.27 3.12
CA ASP A 215 3.33 6.60 3.82
C ASP A 215 3.65 5.24 3.19
N ILE A 216 4.13 4.26 3.96
CA ILE A 216 4.44 2.88 3.53
C ILE A 216 5.35 2.79 2.29
N GLY A 217 6.22 3.78 2.09
CA GLY A 217 7.11 3.88 0.94
C GLY A 217 6.48 4.50 -0.31
N ALA A 218 5.27 5.09 -0.25
CA ALA A 218 4.58 5.64 -1.41
C ALA A 218 5.34 6.76 -2.10
N SER A 219 6.05 7.60 -1.35
CA SER A 219 6.92 8.61 -1.95
C SER A 219 8.05 8.03 -2.81
N TRP A 220 8.46 6.79 -2.54
CA TRP A 220 9.38 6.03 -3.40
C TRP A 220 8.64 5.35 -4.54
N PHE A 221 7.70 4.44 -4.27
CA PHE A 221 7.15 3.62 -5.33
C PHE A 221 6.32 4.41 -6.35
N LEU A 222 5.62 5.48 -5.94
CA LEU A 222 4.88 6.31 -6.88
C LEU A 222 5.83 7.01 -7.84
N THR A 223 6.98 7.50 -7.35
CA THR A 223 7.94 8.25 -8.16
C THR A 223 8.78 7.34 -9.07
N GLN A 224 8.97 6.07 -8.70
CA GLN A 224 9.63 5.08 -9.56
C GLN A 224 8.69 4.42 -10.57
N SER A 225 7.43 4.18 -10.20
CA SER A 225 6.50 3.37 -10.99
C SER A 225 5.66 4.18 -11.96
N CYS A 226 5.25 5.39 -11.56
CA CYS A 226 4.40 6.25 -12.40
C CYS A 226 5.16 6.72 -13.65
N PRO A 227 4.44 7.02 -14.76
CA PRO A 227 5.08 7.48 -15.99
C PRO A 227 5.89 8.77 -15.86
N ASN A 228 5.51 9.63 -14.92
CA ASN A 228 6.21 10.86 -14.56
C ASN A 228 5.80 11.32 -13.15
N MET A 229 6.47 12.40 -12.70
CA MET A 229 6.21 13.00 -11.40
C MET A 229 4.84 13.70 -11.30
N ALA A 230 4.27 14.18 -12.42
CA ALA A 230 2.95 14.81 -12.42
C ALA A 230 1.87 13.82 -11.98
N ILE A 231 1.93 12.59 -12.52
CA ILE A 231 1.03 11.50 -12.14
C ILE A 231 1.27 11.07 -10.69
N ALA A 232 2.52 10.94 -10.25
CA ALA A 232 2.84 10.61 -8.85
C ALA A 232 2.27 11.67 -7.87
N ARG A 233 2.43 12.96 -8.19
CA ARG A 233 1.87 14.08 -7.42
C ARG A 233 0.36 14.10 -7.43
N TYR A 234 -0.28 13.87 -8.58
CA TYR A 234 -1.73 13.76 -8.66
C TYR A 234 -2.24 12.66 -7.72
N ILE A 235 -1.68 11.46 -7.80
CA ILE A 235 -2.09 10.32 -6.97
C ILE A 235 -1.90 10.63 -5.48
N GLY A 236 -0.72 11.10 -5.09
CA GLY A 236 -0.41 11.36 -3.68
C GLY A 236 -1.21 12.52 -3.08
N LEU A 237 -1.37 13.63 -3.80
CA LEU A 237 -2.03 14.83 -3.28
C LEU A 237 -3.56 14.70 -3.28
N THR A 238 -4.13 14.03 -4.28
CA THR A 238 -5.60 13.90 -4.37
C THR A 238 -6.13 12.73 -3.57
N GLY A 239 -5.33 11.69 -3.31
CA GLY A 239 -5.82 10.45 -2.68
C GLY A 239 -6.98 9.80 -3.45
N GLU A 240 -7.17 10.16 -4.72
CA GLU A 240 -8.29 9.69 -5.54
C GLU A 240 -8.18 8.20 -5.86
N LYS A 241 -9.34 7.60 -6.12
CA LYS A 241 -9.43 6.17 -6.38
C LYS A 241 -8.99 5.85 -7.80
N LEU A 242 -8.01 4.96 -7.94
CA LEU A 242 -7.61 4.39 -9.23
C LEU A 242 -8.24 3.01 -9.43
N LYS A 243 -8.66 2.75 -10.66
CA LYS A 243 -9.14 1.43 -11.10
C LYS A 243 -8.00 0.62 -11.71
N ALA A 244 -8.26 -0.66 -12.02
CA ALA A 244 -7.24 -1.61 -12.46
C ALA A 244 -6.37 -1.10 -13.62
N HIS A 245 -6.96 -0.45 -14.63
CA HIS A 245 -6.22 0.08 -15.79
C HIS A 245 -5.32 1.28 -15.45
N ASP A 246 -5.77 2.20 -14.59
CA ASP A 246 -4.92 3.29 -14.09
C ASP A 246 -3.77 2.75 -13.23
N ALA A 247 -4.05 1.73 -12.42
CA ALA A 247 -3.04 1.07 -11.62
C ALA A 247 -2.01 0.31 -12.47
N LEU A 248 -2.44 -0.34 -13.55
CA LEU A 248 -1.52 -0.99 -14.50
C LEU A 248 -0.68 0.04 -15.25
N TYR A 249 -1.29 1.17 -15.66
CA TYR A 249 -0.59 2.28 -16.28
C TYR A 249 0.52 2.85 -15.38
N CYS A 250 0.30 2.87 -14.07
CA CYS A 250 1.28 3.29 -13.07
C CYS A 250 2.15 2.15 -12.52
N LYS A 251 2.08 0.94 -13.12
CA LYS A 251 2.77 -0.29 -12.67
C LYS A 251 2.50 -0.68 -11.20
N LEU A 252 1.44 -0.14 -10.59
CA LEU A 252 0.98 -0.49 -9.25
C LEU A 252 0.43 -1.92 -9.21
N VAL A 253 -0.06 -2.41 -10.35
CA VAL A 253 -0.38 -3.83 -10.57
C VAL A 253 0.37 -4.36 -11.79
N THR A 254 0.54 -5.67 -11.85
CA THR A 254 1.30 -6.34 -12.93
C THR A 254 0.40 -6.97 -13.99
N HIS A 255 -0.78 -7.45 -13.57
CA HIS A 255 -1.72 -8.18 -14.42
C HIS A 255 -3.15 -7.76 -14.05
N ILE A 256 -4.06 -7.81 -15.02
CA ILE A 256 -5.49 -7.59 -14.81
C ILE A 256 -6.25 -8.82 -15.28
N ILE A 257 -7.18 -9.32 -14.48
CA ILE A 257 -8.13 -10.35 -14.89
C ILE A 257 -9.53 -9.74 -14.96
N ASP A 258 -10.09 -9.72 -16.18
CA ASP A 258 -11.34 -8.99 -16.51
C ASP A 258 -12.57 -9.53 -15.78
N LYS A 259 -12.73 -10.85 -15.68
CA LYS A 259 -13.94 -11.50 -15.14
C LYS A 259 -13.68 -12.07 -13.75
N GLU A 260 -14.60 -11.81 -12.81
CA GLU A 260 -14.58 -12.37 -11.44
C GLU A 260 -14.34 -13.89 -11.43
N GLU A 261 -15.06 -14.65 -12.28
CA GLU A 261 -14.92 -16.11 -12.32
C GLU A 261 -13.53 -16.56 -12.79
N HIS A 262 -12.93 -15.84 -13.74
CA HIS A 262 -11.57 -16.13 -14.19
C HIS A 262 -10.55 -15.75 -13.12
N PHE A 263 -10.78 -14.67 -12.37
CA PHE A 263 -9.91 -14.28 -11.26
C PHE A 263 -9.94 -15.33 -10.14
N LYS A 264 -11.14 -15.80 -9.77
CA LYS A 264 -11.32 -16.90 -8.79
C LYS A 264 -10.68 -18.20 -9.28
N LYS A 265 -10.90 -18.56 -10.56
CA LYS A 265 -10.27 -19.73 -11.17
C LYS A 265 -8.75 -19.62 -11.16
N LEU A 266 -8.19 -18.47 -11.52
CA LEU A 266 -6.74 -18.26 -11.47
C LEU A 266 -6.20 -18.43 -10.04
N ALA A 267 -6.84 -17.82 -9.05
CA ALA A 267 -6.43 -17.97 -7.65
C ALA A 267 -6.46 -19.44 -7.19
N HIS A 268 -7.50 -20.18 -7.58
CA HIS A 268 -7.60 -21.61 -7.33
C HIS A 268 -6.46 -22.37 -8.01
N ASP A 269 -6.28 -22.17 -9.32
CA ASP A 269 -5.32 -22.92 -10.12
C ASP A 269 -3.86 -22.59 -9.76
N ILE A 270 -3.53 -21.36 -9.34
CA ILE A 270 -2.21 -21.05 -8.76
C ILE A 270 -1.95 -21.92 -7.53
N TYR A 271 -2.97 -22.14 -6.70
CA TYR A 271 -2.83 -22.91 -5.47
C TYR A 271 -2.88 -24.43 -5.72
N THR A 272 -3.69 -24.92 -6.67
CA THR A 272 -3.96 -26.36 -6.85
C THR A 272 -3.36 -26.99 -8.11
N VAL A 273 -3.11 -26.22 -9.17
CA VAL A 273 -2.71 -26.74 -10.49
C VAL A 273 -1.29 -26.34 -10.88
N PHE A 274 -0.86 -25.12 -10.54
CA PHE A 274 0.46 -24.62 -10.91
C PHE A 274 1.56 -25.47 -10.27
N LYS A 275 2.42 -26.04 -11.12
CA LYS A 275 3.60 -26.80 -10.74
C LYS A 275 4.82 -26.18 -11.40
N SER A 276 5.79 -25.77 -10.60
CA SER A 276 7.06 -25.27 -11.12
C SER A 276 7.95 -26.44 -11.55
N SER A 277 8.77 -26.23 -12.58
CA SER A 277 9.82 -27.19 -12.93
C SER A 277 11.00 -27.16 -11.95
N SER A 278 11.10 -26.14 -11.10
CA SER A 278 12.15 -26.04 -10.09
C SER A 278 11.89 -26.99 -8.92
N THR A 279 12.83 -27.91 -8.70
CA THR A 279 12.81 -28.88 -7.58
C THR A 279 13.30 -28.29 -6.26
N ASN A 280 13.99 -27.15 -6.28
CA ASN A 280 14.61 -26.50 -5.13
C ASN A 280 14.05 -25.09 -4.85
N GLY A 281 12.99 -24.68 -5.55
CA GLY A 281 12.39 -23.36 -5.39
C GLY A 281 13.25 -22.21 -5.92
N ASP A 282 14.08 -22.44 -6.95
CA ASP A 282 14.86 -21.40 -7.62
C ASP A 282 13.98 -20.21 -8.00
N PHE A 283 14.29 -19.06 -7.41
CA PHE A 283 13.51 -17.83 -7.52
C PHE A 283 13.20 -17.45 -8.97
N THR A 284 14.22 -17.43 -9.82
CA THR A 284 14.11 -16.97 -11.21
C THR A 284 13.19 -17.87 -12.01
N THR A 285 13.35 -19.19 -11.85
CA THR A 285 12.53 -20.20 -12.52
C THR A 285 11.08 -20.11 -12.07
N VAL A 286 10.83 -20.14 -10.75
CA VAL A 286 9.47 -20.08 -10.19
C VAL A 286 8.75 -18.79 -10.61
N LEU A 287 9.42 -17.64 -10.51
CA LEU A 287 8.83 -16.35 -10.89
C LEU A 287 8.49 -16.29 -12.37
N LYS A 288 9.39 -16.76 -13.25
CA LYS A 288 9.16 -16.78 -14.70
C LYS A 288 7.95 -17.65 -15.06
N GLU A 289 7.86 -18.84 -14.47
CA GLU A 289 6.76 -19.77 -14.74
C GLU A 289 5.42 -19.25 -14.20
N LEU A 290 5.40 -18.68 -12.99
CA LEU A 290 4.21 -18.01 -12.45
C LEU A 290 3.75 -16.86 -13.36
N THR A 291 4.69 -16.04 -13.82
CA THR A 291 4.40 -14.93 -14.73
C THR A 291 3.77 -15.44 -16.03
N GLN A 292 4.35 -16.48 -16.63
CA GLN A 292 3.81 -17.11 -17.84
C GLN A 292 2.42 -17.71 -17.63
N PHE A 293 2.22 -18.37 -16.49
CA PHE A 293 0.95 -18.96 -16.10
C PHE A 293 -0.15 -17.90 -15.98
N ILE A 294 0.10 -16.82 -15.23
CA ILE A 294 -0.86 -15.72 -15.05
C ILE A 294 -1.10 -14.98 -16.38
N SER A 295 -0.06 -14.74 -17.17
CA SER A 295 -0.17 -14.10 -18.48
C SER A 295 -1.04 -14.89 -19.46
N LYS A 296 -1.07 -16.23 -19.36
CA LYS A 296 -1.98 -17.06 -20.16
C LYS A 296 -3.44 -16.77 -19.79
N TYR A 297 -3.75 -16.74 -18.50
CA TYR A 297 -5.08 -16.38 -18.00
C TYR A 297 -5.52 -14.99 -18.41
N GLU A 298 -4.64 -14.00 -18.29
CA GLU A 298 -4.93 -12.62 -18.71
C GLU A 298 -5.28 -12.56 -20.21
N LYS A 299 -4.53 -13.26 -21.07
CA LYS A 299 -4.81 -13.32 -22.52
C LYS A 299 -6.15 -13.99 -22.83
N GLU A 300 -6.47 -15.09 -22.14
CA GLU A 300 -7.74 -15.81 -22.31
C GLU A 300 -8.94 -15.03 -21.77
N ALA A 301 -8.73 -14.21 -20.73
CA ALA A 301 -9.76 -13.39 -20.11
C ALA A 301 -10.01 -12.06 -20.82
N ARG A 302 -9.06 -11.58 -21.64
CA ARG A 302 -9.05 -10.22 -22.19
C ARG A 302 -10.24 -9.95 -23.09
N SER A 303 -11.00 -8.91 -22.75
CA SER A 303 -11.98 -8.31 -23.64
C SER A 303 -11.31 -7.50 -24.76
N SER A 304 -11.88 -7.49 -25.97
CA SER A 304 -11.30 -6.88 -27.17
C SER A 304 -11.17 -5.34 -27.11
N ASN A 305 -11.76 -4.69 -26.10
CA ASN A 305 -11.81 -3.24 -25.99
C ASN A 305 -10.66 -2.72 -25.12
N VAL A 306 -9.84 -1.83 -25.68
CA VAL A 306 -8.85 -1.09 -24.91
C VAL A 306 -9.59 -0.12 -23.98
N LYS A 307 -9.41 -0.29 -22.67
CA LYS A 307 -9.97 0.60 -21.65
C LYS A 307 -8.91 1.61 -21.23
N PHE A 308 -9.26 2.89 -21.32
CA PHE A 308 -8.44 4.00 -20.83
C PHE A 308 -8.99 4.48 -19.49
N GLY A 309 -8.10 4.66 -18.51
CA GLY A 309 -8.44 5.15 -17.19
C GLY A 309 -8.45 6.68 -17.10
N ILE A 310 -8.70 7.21 -15.90
CA ILE A 310 -8.78 8.65 -15.64
C ILE A 310 -7.44 9.35 -15.93
N LEU A 311 -6.32 8.67 -15.65
CA LEU A 311 -4.99 9.23 -15.80
C LEU A 311 -4.61 9.45 -17.26
N ASP A 312 -5.04 8.55 -18.15
CA ASP A 312 -4.82 8.70 -19.59
C ASP A 312 -5.74 9.79 -20.16
N ARG A 313 -7.02 9.78 -19.76
CA ARG A 313 -8.01 10.77 -20.20
C ARG A 313 -7.57 12.21 -19.90
N TYR A 314 -7.12 12.47 -18.68
CA TYR A 314 -6.77 13.82 -18.21
C TYR A 314 -5.25 14.07 -18.20
N ARG A 315 -4.48 13.27 -18.94
CA ARG A 315 -3.01 13.29 -18.87
C ARG A 315 -2.42 14.67 -19.10
N ARG A 316 -2.94 15.40 -20.10
CA ARG A 316 -2.46 16.74 -20.46
C ARG A 316 -2.66 17.74 -19.32
N VAL A 317 -3.84 17.72 -18.71
CA VAL A 317 -4.19 18.61 -17.60
C VAL A 317 -3.38 18.29 -16.35
N ILE A 318 -3.21 17.00 -16.05
CA ILE A 318 -2.38 16.55 -14.93
C ILE A 318 -0.93 17.00 -15.14
N ASP A 319 -0.37 16.77 -16.32
CA ASP A 319 1.00 17.20 -16.66
C ASP A 319 1.16 18.71 -16.56
N TYR A 320 0.16 19.49 -16.99
CA TYR A 320 0.18 20.94 -16.86
C TYR A 320 0.17 21.38 -15.38
N CYS A 321 -0.76 20.89 -14.58
CA CYS A 321 -0.99 21.39 -13.22
C CYS A 321 0.04 20.87 -12.20
N PHE A 322 0.44 19.60 -12.34
CA PHE A 322 1.27 18.88 -11.36
C PHE A 322 2.72 18.68 -11.82
N GLY A 323 3.03 18.97 -13.09
CA GLY A 323 4.34 18.75 -13.70
C GLY A 323 5.47 19.50 -13.01
N GLU A 324 6.65 18.88 -12.98
CA GLU A 324 7.85 19.46 -12.35
C GLU A 324 8.31 20.76 -13.00
N GLU A 325 8.02 20.96 -14.28
CA GLU A 325 8.32 22.19 -15.00
C GLU A 325 7.46 23.36 -14.50
N ASN A 326 6.18 23.10 -14.19
CA ASN A 326 5.19 24.13 -13.87
C ASN A 326 4.91 24.28 -12.36
N ALA A 327 5.26 23.28 -11.54
CA ALA A 327 5.00 23.29 -10.10
C ALA A 327 6.26 22.94 -9.29
N LYS A 328 6.80 23.93 -8.56
CA LYS A 328 7.93 23.77 -7.64
C LYS A 328 7.51 23.65 -6.18
N SER A 329 6.26 24.00 -5.88
CA SER A 329 5.60 23.88 -4.58
C SER A 329 4.16 23.38 -4.75
N VAL A 330 3.51 22.98 -3.65
CA VAL A 330 2.07 22.69 -3.68
C VAL A 330 1.24 23.95 -3.98
N LYS A 331 1.72 25.15 -3.59
CA LYS A 331 1.07 26.43 -3.92
C LYS A 331 1.06 26.68 -5.43
N ASP A 332 2.11 26.29 -6.13
CA ASP A 332 2.12 26.34 -7.60
C ASP A 332 1.07 25.41 -8.22
N VAL A 333 0.84 24.22 -7.63
CA VAL A 333 -0.23 23.31 -8.10
C VAL A 333 -1.59 23.99 -8.00
N PHE A 334 -1.92 24.61 -6.85
CA PHE A 334 -3.16 25.37 -6.70
C PHE A 334 -3.27 26.51 -7.70
N ARG A 335 -2.18 27.28 -7.90
CA ARG A 335 -2.13 28.35 -8.88
C ARG A 335 -2.41 27.82 -10.28
N ASN A 336 -1.76 26.73 -10.69
CA ASN A 336 -1.91 26.17 -12.03
C ASN A 336 -3.33 25.63 -12.27
N LEU A 337 -3.94 24.98 -11.27
CA LEU A 337 -5.34 24.53 -11.34
C LEU A 337 -6.29 25.72 -11.57
N ARG A 338 -6.12 26.82 -10.81
CA ARG A 338 -6.94 28.04 -10.97
C ARG A 338 -6.71 28.72 -12.32
N LEU A 339 -5.46 28.88 -12.73
CA LEU A 339 -5.10 29.47 -14.03
C LEU A 339 -5.65 28.66 -15.21
N TYR A 340 -5.67 27.33 -15.13
CA TYR A 340 -6.26 26.51 -16.19
C TYR A 340 -7.74 26.81 -16.38
N ILE A 341 -8.49 26.97 -15.28
CA ILE A 341 -9.91 27.34 -15.32
C ILE A 341 -10.10 28.72 -15.94
N GLU A 342 -9.29 29.71 -15.54
CA GLU A 342 -9.37 31.08 -16.06
C GLU A 342 -9.09 31.15 -17.57
N GLN A 343 -8.13 30.36 -18.05
CA GLN A 343 -7.75 30.31 -19.47
C GLN A 343 -8.75 29.54 -20.34
N HIS A 344 -9.63 28.73 -19.74
CA HIS A 344 -10.61 27.89 -20.45
C HIS A 344 -12.01 28.10 -19.84
N PRO A 345 -12.67 29.25 -20.07
CA PRO A 345 -13.88 29.66 -19.33
C PRO A 345 -15.13 28.80 -19.61
N SER A 346 -15.06 27.86 -20.56
CA SER A 346 -16.12 26.91 -20.87
C SER A 346 -16.34 25.91 -19.72
N ARG A 347 -17.29 26.23 -18.83
CA ARG A 347 -17.61 25.42 -17.63
C ARG A 347 -18.09 23.99 -17.89
N CYS A 348 -18.53 23.68 -19.12
CA CYS A 348 -18.99 22.34 -19.51
C CYS A 348 -17.87 21.47 -20.11
N ASP A 349 -16.63 21.98 -20.18
CA ASP A 349 -15.50 21.17 -20.61
C ASP A 349 -15.19 20.11 -19.53
N ALA A 350 -15.00 18.86 -19.97
CA ALA A 350 -14.70 17.74 -19.09
C ALA A 350 -13.41 17.96 -18.29
N ASP A 351 -12.44 18.68 -18.85
CA ASP A 351 -11.19 19.03 -18.18
C ASP A 351 -11.46 20.04 -17.04
N ILE A 352 -12.37 20.98 -17.25
CA ILE A 352 -12.71 22.01 -16.26
C ILE A 352 -13.47 21.40 -15.09
N VAL A 353 -14.42 20.51 -15.36
CA VAL A 353 -15.13 19.77 -14.30
C VAL A 353 -14.16 18.93 -13.47
N PHE A 354 -13.17 18.30 -14.13
CA PHE A 354 -12.14 17.51 -13.46
C PHE A 354 -11.23 18.36 -12.55
N ILE A 355 -10.78 19.53 -13.02
CA ILE A 355 -9.96 20.43 -12.19
C ILE A 355 -10.76 21.02 -11.03
N GLN A 356 -12.01 21.38 -11.26
CA GLN A 356 -12.90 21.90 -10.22
C GLN A 356 -13.10 20.86 -9.10
N SER A 357 -13.25 19.58 -9.44
CA SER A 357 -13.39 18.53 -8.42
C SER A 357 -12.11 18.36 -7.59
N ILE A 358 -10.92 18.52 -8.19
CA ILE A 358 -9.63 18.51 -7.48
C ILE A 358 -9.53 19.69 -6.52
N LEU A 359 -9.84 20.91 -6.97
CA LEU A 359 -9.81 22.11 -6.12
C LEU A 359 -10.79 21.98 -4.95
N GLU A 360 -12.01 21.50 -5.21
CA GLU A 360 -13.00 21.25 -4.16
C GLU A 360 -12.49 20.23 -3.14
N LEU A 361 -11.86 19.15 -3.60
CA LEU A 361 -11.26 18.14 -2.74
C LEU A 361 -10.15 18.71 -1.87
N PHE A 362 -9.24 19.50 -2.45
CA PHE A 362 -8.16 20.16 -1.72
C PHE A 362 -8.67 21.15 -0.68
N GLU A 363 -9.64 21.99 -1.04
CA GLU A 363 -10.13 23.08 -0.19
C GLU A 363 -11.08 22.60 0.92
N LYS A 364 -11.84 21.52 0.68
CA LYS A 364 -12.88 21.06 1.63
C LYS A 364 -12.50 19.82 2.44
N ARG A 365 -11.56 19.01 1.99
CA ARG A 365 -11.34 17.66 2.55
C ARG A 365 -9.90 17.33 2.90
N ALA A 366 -8.91 17.92 2.24
CA ALA A 366 -7.50 17.61 2.50
C ALA A 366 -6.91 18.52 3.57
N SER A 367 -6.00 17.99 4.38
CA SER A 367 -5.21 18.83 5.31
C SER A 367 -4.19 19.65 4.52
N PRO A 368 -4.13 20.99 4.70
CA PRO A 368 -3.09 21.82 4.10
C PRO A 368 -1.68 21.36 4.49
N THR A 369 -1.49 20.97 5.75
CA THR A 369 -0.24 20.37 6.25
C THR A 369 0.12 19.12 5.46
N SER A 370 -0.84 18.19 5.33
CA SER A 370 -0.67 16.93 4.61
C SER A 370 -0.33 17.11 3.14
N LEU A 371 -0.99 18.05 2.45
CA LEU A 371 -0.70 18.37 1.05
C LEU A 371 0.74 18.85 0.87
N LEU A 372 1.21 19.72 1.77
CA LEU A 372 2.57 20.26 1.73
C LEU A 372 3.60 19.15 2.00
N VAL A 373 3.39 18.36 3.07
CA VAL A 373 4.26 17.24 3.41
C VAL A 373 4.29 16.20 2.30
N THR A 374 3.15 15.89 1.67
CA THR A 374 3.08 14.94 0.56
C THR A 374 3.90 15.41 -0.63
N PHE A 375 3.78 16.69 -1.00
CA PHE A 375 4.55 17.27 -2.10
C PHE A 375 6.06 17.16 -1.84
N GLU A 376 6.51 17.53 -0.63
CA GLU A 376 7.91 17.47 -0.24
C GLU A 376 8.42 16.02 -0.14
N ALA A 377 7.65 15.12 0.48
CA ALA A 377 7.99 13.71 0.61
C ALA A 377 8.17 13.06 -0.77
N LEU A 378 7.30 13.32 -1.73
CA LEU A 378 7.46 12.84 -3.11
C LEU A 378 8.76 13.35 -3.75
N ASN A 379 9.11 14.64 -3.56
CA ASN A 379 10.36 15.19 -4.10
C ASN A 379 11.60 14.51 -3.48
N ARG A 380 11.56 14.18 -2.18
CA ARG A 380 12.63 13.44 -1.49
C ARG A 380 12.66 11.97 -1.90
N GLY A 381 11.51 11.33 -2.01
CA GLY A 381 11.36 9.94 -2.43
C GLY A 381 11.88 9.69 -3.84
N LYS A 382 11.68 10.64 -4.76
CA LYS A 382 12.28 10.61 -6.11
C LYS A 382 13.81 10.59 -6.10
N LYS A 383 14.43 11.28 -5.13
CA LYS A 383 15.89 11.37 -4.97
C LYS A 383 16.48 10.25 -4.11
N SER A 384 15.63 9.49 -3.41
CA SER A 384 16.06 8.44 -2.51
C SER A 384 16.62 7.25 -3.29
N ASN A 385 17.62 6.57 -2.71
CA ASN A 385 18.30 5.45 -3.36
C ASN A 385 17.68 4.09 -3.04
N SER A 386 16.91 3.98 -1.95
CA SER A 386 16.27 2.73 -1.54
C SER A 386 14.93 2.95 -0.87
N LEU A 387 14.10 1.90 -0.86
CA LEU A 387 12.86 1.87 -0.09
C LEU A 387 13.12 2.10 1.40
N LYS A 388 14.21 1.54 1.95
CA LYS A 388 14.57 1.68 3.37
C LYS A 388 14.74 3.14 3.79
N GLN A 389 15.44 3.95 2.98
CA GLN A 389 15.62 5.38 3.26
C GLN A 389 14.28 6.11 3.36
N VAL A 390 13.33 5.76 2.48
CA VAL A 390 11.99 6.35 2.51
C VAL A 390 11.19 5.85 3.71
N LEU A 391 11.25 4.57 4.05
CA LEU A 391 10.56 4.05 5.25
C LEU A 391 11.10 4.65 6.55
N ASP A 392 12.40 4.99 6.60
CA ASP A 392 12.98 5.73 7.73
C ASP A 392 12.45 7.16 7.81
N MET A 393 12.37 7.85 6.67
CA MET A 393 11.68 9.14 6.58
C MET A 393 10.21 9.01 7.01
N ASP A 394 9.54 7.93 6.61
CA ASP A 394 8.14 7.71 6.94
C ASP A 394 7.94 7.53 8.45
N LYS A 395 8.86 6.83 9.12
CA LYS A 395 8.85 6.69 10.58
C LYS A 395 8.97 8.04 11.29
N ILE A 396 9.82 8.93 10.79
CA ILE A 396 9.98 10.29 11.33
C ILE A 396 8.69 11.08 11.13
N LEU A 397 8.18 11.12 9.89
CA LEU A 397 6.96 11.86 9.54
C LEU A 397 5.76 11.38 10.35
N CYS A 398 5.51 10.07 10.43
CA CYS A 398 4.39 9.54 11.21
C CYS A 398 4.53 9.86 12.71
N THR A 399 5.75 9.91 13.25
CA THR A 399 5.98 10.31 14.66
C THR A 399 5.56 11.77 14.92
N HIS A 400 5.81 12.66 13.96
CA HIS A 400 5.44 14.07 14.07
C HIS A 400 3.97 14.32 13.74
N LEU A 401 3.45 13.75 12.66
CA LEU A 401 2.10 14.04 12.16
C LEU A 401 1.01 13.46 13.06
N THR A 402 1.21 12.26 13.63
CA THR A 402 0.18 11.59 14.43
C THR A 402 -0.15 12.28 15.75
N VAL A 403 0.71 13.20 16.21
CA VAL A 403 0.47 14.00 17.41
C VAL A 403 -0.09 15.40 17.10
N ARG A 404 -0.22 15.76 15.82
CA ARG A 404 -0.78 17.05 15.40
C ARG A 404 -2.30 17.04 15.41
N HIS A 405 -2.86 18.25 15.49
CA HIS A 405 -4.31 18.46 15.42
C HIS A 405 -4.93 17.82 14.18
N ASP A 406 -4.29 17.96 13.02
CA ASP A 406 -4.82 17.48 11.74
C ASP A 406 -5.08 15.98 11.72
N PHE A 407 -4.20 15.18 12.32
CA PHE A 407 -4.39 13.74 12.37
C PHE A 407 -5.63 13.36 13.20
N LEU A 408 -5.74 13.95 14.40
CA LEU A 408 -6.86 13.69 15.30
C LEU A 408 -8.20 14.13 14.68
N GLU A 409 -8.21 15.31 14.05
CA GLU A 409 -9.40 15.86 13.41
C GLU A 409 -9.79 15.09 12.14
N GLY A 410 -8.81 14.70 11.33
CA GLY A 410 -9.04 13.91 10.13
C GLY A 410 -9.58 12.52 10.45
N VAL A 411 -8.98 11.83 11.44
CA VAL A 411 -9.50 10.54 11.94
C VAL A 411 -10.92 10.69 12.48
N ARG A 412 -11.21 11.75 13.24
CA ARG A 412 -12.57 12.05 13.71
C ARG A 412 -13.54 12.18 12.55
N ALA A 413 -13.27 13.10 11.62
CA ALA A 413 -14.17 13.44 10.52
C ALA A 413 -14.43 12.27 9.55
N VAL A 414 -13.39 11.45 9.28
CA VAL A 414 -13.48 10.37 8.27
C VAL A 414 -13.92 9.04 8.87
N LEU A 415 -13.42 8.67 10.05
CA LEU A 415 -13.55 7.30 10.58
C LEU A 415 -14.50 7.17 11.78
N ILE A 416 -14.50 8.18 12.67
CA ILE A 416 -15.30 8.16 13.91
C ILE A 416 -16.69 8.73 13.64
N ASP A 417 -16.78 10.03 13.37
CA ASP A 417 -18.04 10.75 13.19
C ASP A 417 -18.58 10.59 11.75
N ARG A 418 -17.66 10.35 10.80
CA ARG A 418 -17.95 10.13 9.37
C ARG A 418 -18.73 11.28 8.71
N ASP A 419 -18.58 12.50 9.24
CA ASP A 419 -19.24 13.70 8.70
C ASP A 419 -18.58 14.23 7.42
N GLN A 420 -17.35 13.79 7.12
CA GLN A 420 -16.51 14.24 5.99
C GLN A 420 -16.26 15.76 5.99
N LYS A 421 -16.29 16.40 7.17
CA LYS A 421 -16.14 17.85 7.36
C LYS A 421 -15.02 18.16 8.38
N PRO A 422 -13.76 17.85 8.05
CA PRO A 422 -12.64 18.14 8.94
C PRO A 422 -12.43 19.65 9.08
N LYS A 423 -12.04 20.08 10.28
CA LYS A 423 -11.64 21.45 10.61
C LYS A 423 -10.14 21.52 10.90
N PHE A 424 -9.33 21.34 9.86
CA PHE A 424 -7.87 21.31 10.01
C PHE A 424 -7.28 22.61 10.57
N LYS A 425 -6.13 22.50 11.22
CA LYS A 425 -5.36 23.60 11.79
C LYS A 425 -3.89 23.40 11.45
N PRO A 426 -3.32 24.24 10.58
CA PRO A 426 -3.91 25.42 9.92
C PRO A 426 -5.01 25.09 8.90
N ALA A 427 -5.87 26.08 8.63
CA ALA A 427 -7.04 25.92 7.75
C ALA A 427 -6.69 26.11 6.27
N THR A 428 -5.63 26.86 5.97
CA THR A 428 -5.17 27.10 4.58
C THR A 428 -3.65 26.96 4.45
N LEU A 429 -3.15 26.92 3.21
CA LEU A 429 -1.71 26.83 2.92
C LEU A 429 -0.96 28.13 3.23
N GLU A 430 -1.66 29.26 3.26
CA GLU A 430 -1.10 30.59 3.54
C GLU A 430 -0.76 30.77 5.02
N GLU A 431 -1.45 30.05 5.90
CA GLU A 431 -1.20 30.05 7.34
C GLU A 431 0.03 29.21 7.75
N ILE A 432 0.62 28.47 6.81
CA ILE A 432 1.78 27.60 7.06
C ILE A 432 3.08 28.33 6.74
N ASP A 433 3.97 28.42 7.72
CA ASP A 433 5.41 28.60 7.46
C ASP A 433 5.98 27.28 6.93
N GLU A 434 6.13 27.21 5.61
CA GLU A 434 6.56 26.01 4.89
C GLU A 434 7.97 25.56 5.31
N MET A 435 8.89 26.51 5.51
CA MET A 435 10.26 26.18 5.92
C MET A 435 10.29 25.62 7.33
N ALA A 436 9.59 26.27 8.27
CA ALA A 436 9.52 25.81 9.65
C ALA A 436 8.84 24.44 9.74
N LEU A 437 7.74 24.23 9.01
CA LEU A 437 7.05 22.94 8.97
C LEU A 437 7.97 21.83 8.46
N VAL A 438 8.64 22.05 7.31
CA VAL A 438 9.53 21.05 6.71
C VAL A 438 10.71 20.74 7.63
N GLN A 439 11.29 21.75 8.28
CA GLN A 439 12.36 21.55 9.25
C GLN A 439 11.89 20.75 10.47
N GLU A 440 10.68 21.02 10.97
CA GLU A 440 10.08 20.30 12.10
C GLU A 440 9.83 18.83 11.75
N VAL A 441 9.04 18.55 10.71
CA VAL A 441 8.46 17.22 10.51
C VAL A 441 9.38 16.23 9.80
N PHE A 442 10.42 16.72 9.11
CA PHE A 442 11.42 15.86 8.46
C PHE A 442 12.74 15.72 9.24
N SER A 443 12.85 16.32 10.43
CA SER A 443 14.00 16.12 11.31
C SER A 443 13.74 15.05 12.36
N GLU A 444 14.79 14.32 12.74
CA GLU A 444 14.71 13.41 13.89
C GLU A 444 14.39 14.20 15.14
N LYS A 445 13.42 13.72 15.93
CA LYS A 445 13.06 14.32 17.20
C LYS A 445 14.23 14.11 18.18
N GLN A 446 14.86 15.20 18.61
CA GLN A 446 15.91 15.17 19.64
C GLN A 446 15.39 14.59 20.96
#